data_AF-A0A1G3RR91-F1
#
_entry.id   AF-A0A1G3RR91-F1
#
_cell.length_a   1.000
_cell.length_b   1.000
_cell.length_c   1.000
_cell.angle_alpha   90.00
_cell.angle_beta   90.00
_cell.angle_gamma   90.00
#
_symmetry.space_group_name_H-M   'P 1'
#
loop_
_entity.id
_entity.type
_entity.pdbx_description
1 polymer ?
#
loop_
_entity_poly.entity_id
_entity_poly.type
_entity_poly.pdbx_seq_one_letter_code
_entity_poly.pdbx_strand_id
1 'polypeptide(L)'
;PWLLRPANYPPGVPGRGARTYQTPKGPVSVIQLLGQSGFSRIHLDNPFLVLDAMLPRLREESAVRILDFRAATTAEKNAMFRYADGKVSAVIGSYARTLTADARVSGSGTATITDAGRTGSLMSVGGMDGETRIQEYLTGIPAWAKDAVAAPELQGCVIDFDENGRATAIEAMRVPCGEDFHEGTGHRNKN
;
A
#
# COMPACT_ATOMS: atom_id res chain seq x y z
N PRO A 1 -7.77 9.85 -14.99
CA PRO A 1 -6.45 9.77 -14.31
C PRO A 1 -6.52 8.75 -13.17
N TRP A 2 -5.67 7.73 -13.22
CA TRP A 2 -5.69 6.55 -12.34
C TRP A 2 -4.58 6.58 -11.28
N LEU A 3 -4.03 7.76 -11.01
CA LEU A 3 -2.95 7.97 -10.07
C LEU A 3 -3.44 8.78 -8.88
N LEU A 4 -3.13 8.29 -7.68
CA LEU A 4 -3.32 9.00 -6.40
C LEU A 4 -1.94 9.27 -5.78
N ARG A 5 -1.90 10.30 -4.95
CA ARG A 5 -0.79 10.61 -4.03
C ARG A 5 -1.36 10.70 -2.61
N PRO A 6 -0.55 10.68 -1.54
CA PRO A 6 -1.09 10.82 -0.18
C PRO A 6 -1.90 12.10 0.00
N ALA A 7 -3.09 12.01 0.57
CA ALA A 7 -4.03 13.12 0.68
C ALA A 7 -3.54 14.22 1.63
N ASN A 8 -2.79 13.84 2.66
CA ASN A 8 -2.29 14.70 3.73
C ASN A 8 -0.98 15.45 3.39
N TYR A 9 -0.67 15.60 2.10
CA TYR A 9 0.30 16.61 1.66
C TYR A 9 -0.31 18.01 1.75
N PRO A 10 0.50 19.05 1.99
CA PRO A 10 0.03 20.44 2.05
C PRO A 10 -0.73 20.87 0.79
N PRO A 11 -1.57 21.91 0.89
CA PRO A 11 -2.23 22.52 -0.26
C PRO A 11 -1.24 22.91 -1.37
N GLY A 12 -1.65 22.77 -2.64
CA GLY A 12 -0.83 23.11 -3.81
C GLY A 12 -0.01 21.95 -4.40
N VAL A 13 0.12 20.82 -3.70
CA VAL A 13 0.78 19.62 -4.25
C VAL A 13 -0.09 18.99 -5.35
N PRO A 14 0.45 18.79 -6.57
CA PRO A 14 -0.30 18.24 -7.70
C PRO A 14 -0.91 16.85 -7.42
N GLY A 15 -1.93 16.50 -8.21
CA GLY A 15 -2.62 15.21 -8.09
C GLY A 15 -3.74 15.23 -7.05
N ARG A 16 -4.18 14.04 -6.64
CA ARG A 16 -5.36 13.85 -5.77
C ARG A 16 -5.07 12.82 -4.68
N GLY A 17 -5.65 13.06 -3.51
CA GLY A 17 -5.57 12.18 -2.34
C GLY A 17 -6.52 10.98 -2.36
N ALA A 18 -7.67 11.15 -3.02
CA ALA A 18 -8.68 10.14 -3.16
C ALA A 18 -9.48 10.32 -4.44
N ARG A 19 -10.15 9.24 -4.86
CA ARG A 19 -11.07 9.24 -5.99
C ARG A 19 -12.04 8.07 -5.90
N THR A 20 -13.26 8.31 -6.36
CA THR A 20 -14.26 7.27 -6.63
C THR A 20 -14.16 6.78 -8.07
N TYR A 21 -14.13 5.46 -8.23
CA TYR A 21 -14.05 4.76 -9.50
C TYR A 21 -15.31 3.93 -9.72
N GLN A 22 -15.85 3.97 -10.94
CA GLN A 22 -17.02 3.17 -11.29
C GLN A 22 -16.58 1.75 -11.65
N THR A 23 -17.25 0.76 -11.07
CA THR A 23 -17.06 -0.65 -11.40
C THR A 23 -18.41 -1.27 -11.80
N PRO A 24 -18.43 -2.45 -12.47
CA PRO A 24 -19.67 -3.15 -12.75
C PRO A 24 -20.51 -3.50 -11.51
N LYS A 25 -19.88 -3.55 -10.33
CA LYS A 25 -20.54 -3.85 -9.03
C LYS A 25 -20.85 -2.59 -8.21
N GLY A 26 -20.65 -1.40 -8.78
CA GLY A 26 -20.88 -0.11 -8.12
C GLY A 26 -19.61 0.71 -7.89
N PRO A 27 -19.75 1.92 -7.34
CA PRO A 27 -18.63 2.83 -7.12
C PRO A 27 -17.74 2.39 -5.95
N VAL A 28 -16.43 2.58 -6.10
CA VAL A 28 -15.41 2.33 -5.08
C VAL A 28 -14.55 3.57 -4.88
N SER A 29 -14.53 4.10 -3.65
CA SER A 29 -13.58 5.14 -3.24
C SER A 29 -12.25 4.54 -2.84
N VAL A 30 -11.15 5.08 -3.39
CA VAL A 30 -9.79 4.79 -2.94
C VAL A 30 -9.19 6.06 -2.35
N ILE A 31 -8.56 5.93 -1.18
CA ILE A 31 -7.91 6.99 -0.43
C ILE A 31 -6.46 6.56 -0.20
N GLN A 32 -5.51 7.47 -0.38
CA GLN A 32 -4.13 7.24 0.03
C GLN A 32 -3.75 8.22 1.14
N LEU A 33 -3.15 7.72 2.21
CA LEU A 33 -2.59 8.54 3.30
C LEU A 33 -1.18 8.08 3.64
N LEU A 34 -0.37 9.03 4.12
CA LEU A 34 1.00 8.79 4.56
C LEU A 34 1.07 9.01 6.08
N GLY A 35 1.62 8.04 6.81
CA GLY A 35 1.91 8.14 8.23
C GLY A 35 3.01 9.17 8.51
N GLN A 36 3.13 9.56 9.77
CA GLN A 36 4.11 10.55 10.23
C GLN A 36 5.29 9.89 10.95
N SER A 37 5.04 8.78 11.66
CA SER A 37 6.09 8.09 12.41
C SER A 37 7.08 7.44 11.44
N GLY A 38 8.37 7.75 11.60
CA GLY A 38 9.45 7.28 10.71
C GLY A 38 9.72 8.16 9.47
N PHE A 39 8.94 9.23 9.25
CA PHE A 39 9.12 10.16 8.12
C PHE A 39 9.59 11.54 8.58
N SER A 40 10.83 11.62 9.08
CA SER A 40 11.36 12.86 9.68
C SER A 40 11.57 14.05 8.71
N ARG A 41 11.53 13.81 7.39
CA ARG A 41 11.79 14.82 6.36
C ARG A 41 10.55 15.26 5.57
N ILE A 42 9.36 14.80 5.96
CA ILE A 42 8.11 15.10 5.26
C ILE A 42 7.16 15.80 6.23
N HIS A 43 6.77 17.04 5.91
CA HIS A 43 5.84 17.83 6.71
C HIS A 43 4.42 17.63 6.19
N LEU A 44 3.71 16.69 6.82
CA LEU A 44 2.37 16.28 6.43
C LEU A 44 1.35 16.77 7.45
N ASP A 45 0.13 17.02 6.97
CA ASP A 45 -1.02 17.14 7.85
C ASP A 45 -1.29 15.81 8.55
N ASN A 46 -1.98 15.87 9.70
CA ASN A 46 -2.31 14.68 10.48
C ASN A 46 -3.23 13.75 9.66
N PRO A 47 -2.83 12.50 9.36
CA PRO A 47 -3.59 11.61 8.49
C PRO A 47 -4.96 11.23 9.07
N PHE A 48 -5.11 11.18 10.40
CA PHE A 48 -6.37 10.86 11.07
C PHE A 48 -7.41 11.97 10.87
N LEU A 49 -6.98 13.24 11.00
CA LEU A 49 -7.85 14.39 10.78
C LEU A 49 -8.22 14.54 9.30
N VAL A 50 -7.26 14.32 8.40
CA VAL A 50 -7.52 14.36 6.95
C VAL A 50 -8.51 13.26 6.55
N LEU A 51 -8.39 12.04 7.09
CA LEU A 51 -9.36 10.98 6.85
C LEU A 51 -10.79 11.42 7.21
N ASP A 52 -10.99 11.92 8.43
CA ASP A 52 -12.31 12.34 8.90
C ASP A 52 -12.89 13.48 8.06
N ALA A 53 -12.08 14.44 7.63
CA ALA A 53 -12.53 15.53 6.75
C ALA A 53 -12.99 15.03 5.37
N MET A 54 -12.42 13.93 4.86
CA MET A 54 -12.74 13.38 3.54
C MET A 54 -13.97 12.47 3.56
N LEU A 55 -14.22 11.77 4.67
CA LEU A 55 -15.23 10.72 4.77
C LEU A 55 -16.68 11.16 4.46
N PRO A 56 -17.18 12.34 4.90
CA PRO A 56 -18.56 12.75 4.62
C PRO A 56 -18.88 12.70 3.13
N ARG A 57 -18.04 13.33 2.30
CA ARG A 57 -18.19 13.33 0.85
C ARG A 57 -18.07 11.93 0.25
N LEU A 58 -17.09 11.13 0.68
CA LEU A 58 -16.86 9.80 0.11
C LEU A 58 -17.96 8.79 0.45
N ARG A 59 -18.68 8.99 1.56
CA ARG A 59 -19.86 8.21 1.93
C ARG A 59 -21.04 8.46 0.99
N GLU A 60 -21.18 9.68 0.47
CA GLU A 60 -22.18 10.00 -0.55
C GLU A 60 -21.80 9.42 -1.92
N GLU A 61 -20.49 9.33 -2.21
CA GLU A 61 -19.99 8.83 -3.50
C GLU A 61 -19.96 7.29 -3.61
N SER A 62 -19.77 6.56 -2.51
CA SER A 62 -19.62 5.10 -2.55
C SER A 62 -19.84 4.38 -1.22
N ALA A 63 -20.46 3.19 -1.30
CA ALA A 63 -20.53 2.25 -0.18
C ALA A 63 -19.15 1.64 0.14
N VAL A 64 -18.31 1.34 -0.87
CA VAL A 64 -16.98 0.75 -0.64
C VAL A 64 -15.91 1.85 -0.58
N ARG A 65 -15.19 1.93 0.54
CA ARG A 65 -14.11 2.91 0.77
C ARG A 65 -12.85 2.18 1.23
N ILE A 66 -11.79 2.25 0.43
CA ILE A 66 -10.51 1.59 0.67
C ILE A 66 -9.45 2.65 1.00
N LEU A 67 -8.77 2.47 2.13
CA LEU A 67 -7.64 3.30 2.54
C LEU A 67 -6.32 2.53 2.34
N ASP A 68 -5.47 2.99 1.43
CA ASP A 68 -4.03 2.64 1.42
C ASP A 68 -3.32 3.55 2.41
N PHE A 69 -2.88 2.96 3.53
CA PHE A 69 -2.15 3.68 4.58
C PHE A 69 -0.66 3.31 4.55
N ARG A 70 0.11 4.16 3.88
CA ARG A 70 1.56 4.05 3.81
C ARG A 70 2.17 4.58 5.09
N ALA A 71 2.69 3.72 5.97
CA ALA A 71 3.27 4.16 7.25
C ALA A 71 4.46 3.29 7.65
N ALA A 72 5.42 3.84 8.41
CA ALA A 72 6.62 3.09 8.75
C ALA A 72 6.41 2.13 9.93
N THR A 73 5.68 2.58 10.95
CA THR A 73 5.55 1.81 12.19
C THR A 73 4.27 0.99 12.21
N THR A 74 4.37 -0.23 12.72
CA THR A 74 3.21 -1.09 12.97
C THR A 74 2.25 -0.45 13.98
N ALA A 75 2.76 0.32 14.94
CA ALA A 75 1.97 1.03 15.93
C ALA A 75 1.03 2.06 15.28
N GLU A 76 1.54 2.90 14.39
CA GLU A 76 0.72 3.91 13.70
C GLU A 76 -0.33 3.27 12.79
N LYS A 77 0.03 2.19 12.09
CA LYS A 77 -0.92 1.42 11.26
C LYS A 77 -2.04 0.82 12.10
N ASN A 78 -1.72 0.14 13.21
CA ASN A 78 -2.71 -0.43 14.11
C ASN A 78 -3.59 0.63 14.78
N ALA A 79 -3.04 1.82 15.06
CA ALA A 79 -3.84 2.96 15.52
C ALA A 79 -4.84 3.42 14.46
N MET A 80 -4.41 3.54 13.19
CA MET A 80 -5.28 3.87 12.07
C MET A 80 -6.37 2.81 11.86
N PHE A 81 -6.04 1.52 11.98
CA PHE A 81 -7.00 0.42 11.88
C PHE A 81 -8.12 0.57 12.90
N ARG A 82 -7.77 0.83 14.16
CA ARG A 82 -8.75 1.07 15.23
C ARG A 82 -9.54 2.35 15.02
N TYR A 83 -8.90 3.41 14.52
CA TYR A 83 -9.54 4.70 14.30
C TYR A 83 -10.54 4.70 13.15
N ALA A 84 -10.21 3.98 12.08
CA ALA A 84 -10.99 3.91 10.85
C ALA A 84 -12.00 2.76 10.85
N ASP A 85 -12.01 1.92 11.89
CA ASP A 85 -12.93 0.79 12.02
C ASP A 85 -14.40 1.25 11.93
N GLY A 86 -15.18 0.60 11.07
CA GLY A 86 -16.56 0.98 10.73
C GLY A 86 -16.68 2.29 9.91
N LYS A 87 -15.61 3.09 9.78
CA LYS A 87 -15.61 4.32 8.96
C LYS A 87 -15.21 4.05 7.51
N VAL A 88 -14.43 3.02 7.24
CA VAL A 88 -13.98 2.55 5.92
C VAL A 88 -14.21 1.05 5.76
N SER A 89 -14.25 0.57 4.51
CA SER A 89 -14.42 -0.85 4.20
C SER A 89 -13.12 -1.62 4.38
N ALA A 90 -11.98 -0.99 4.11
CA ALA A 90 -10.66 -1.59 4.31
C ALA A 90 -9.58 -0.55 4.63
N VAL A 91 -8.61 -0.94 5.46
CA VAL A 91 -7.34 -0.24 5.63
C VAL A 91 -6.19 -1.20 5.30
N ILE A 92 -5.48 -0.92 4.22
CA ILE A 92 -4.38 -1.74 3.73
C ILE A 92 -3.08 -1.00 4.03
N GLY A 93 -2.25 -1.57 4.89
CA GLY A 93 -0.94 -1.01 5.17
C GLY A 93 0.06 -1.24 4.04
N SER A 94 0.97 -0.29 3.84
CA SER A 94 2.12 -0.43 2.94
C SER A 94 3.36 0.23 3.55
N TYR A 95 4.51 0.18 2.84
CA TYR A 95 5.86 0.73 3.17
C TYR A 95 6.89 -0.28 3.67
N ALA A 96 6.52 -1.26 4.51
CA ALA A 96 7.49 -2.14 5.15
C ALA A 96 8.13 -3.14 4.17
N ARG A 97 7.48 -3.37 3.01
CA ARG A 97 7.94 -4.28 1.93
C ARG A 97 7.95 -5.76 2.34
N THR A 98 7.22 -6.12 3.40
CA THR A 98 7.12 -7.47 3.95
C THR A 98 5.66 -7.79 4.21
N LEU A 99 5.11 -8.81 3.55
CA LEU A 99 3.73 -9.24 3.76
C LEU A 99 3.52 -9.71 5.20
N THR A 100 2.50 -9.18 5.88
CA THR A 100 2.17 -9.58 7.25
C THR A 100 1.06 -10.63 7.29
N ALA A 101 1.09 -11.51 8.30
CA ALA A 101 0.13 -12.60 8.47
C ALA A 101 -1.08 -12.21 9.36
N ASP A 102 -1.38 -10.92 9.48
CA ASP A 102 -2.39 -10.37 10.41
C ASP A 102 -3.67 -9.87 9.71
N ALA A 103 -3.89 -10.32 8.47
CA ALA A 103 -5.10 -10.04 7.71
C ALA A 103 -6.35 -10.47 8.48
N ARG A 104 -7.30 -9.53 8.68
CA ARG A 104 -8.54 -9.80 9.41
C ARG A 104 -9.65 -8.81 9.07
N VAL A 105 -10.90 -9.25 9.27
CA VAL A 105 -12.09 -8.40 9.25
C VAL A 105 -12.54 -8.13 10.68
N SER A 106 -12.82 -6.87 11.02
CA SER A 106 -13.35 -6.49 12.34
C SER A 106 -14.85 -6.79 12.47
N GLY A 107 -15.39 -6.77 13.70
CA GLY A 107 -16.83 -6.88 13.94
C GLY A 107 -17.65 -5.78 13.26
N SER A 108 -17.07 -4.59 13.10
CA SER A 108 -17.67 -3.46 12.38
C SER A 108 -17.67 -3.63 10.86
N GLY A 109 -16.97 -4.63 10.32
CA GLY A 109 -16.89 -4.92 8.89
C GLY A 109 -15.79 -4.15 8.16
N THR A 110 -14.66 -3.86 8.82
CA THR A 110 -13.49 -3.26 8.18
C THR A 110 -12.38 -4.31 8.02
N ALA A 111 -11.92 -4.55 6.79
CA ALA A 111 -10.76 -5.39 6.53
C ALA A 111 -9.45 -4.66 6.81
N THR A 112 -8.47 -5.34 7.41
CA THR A 112 -7.17 -4.75 7.75
C THR A 112 -6.03 -5.74 7.56
N ILE A 113 -4.87 -5.23 7.14
CA ILE A 113 -3.59 -5.94 7.09
C ILE A 113 -2.45 -4.95 7.32
N THR A 114 -1.51 -5.27 8.22
CA THR A 114 -0.43 -4.34 8.60
C THR A 114 0.48 -3.99 7.42
N ASP A 115 0.81 -4.92 6.53
CA ASP A 115 1.51 -4.58 5.29
C ASP A 115 1.15 -5.60 4.21
N ALA A 116 0.69 -5.12 3.06
CA ALA A 116 0.38 -5.95 1.89
C ALA A 116 1.64 -6.44 1.15
N GLY A 117 2.83 -6.16 1.68
CA GLY A 117 4.10 -6.66 1.18
C GLY A 117 4.63 -5.85 0.00
N ARG A 118 5.41 -6.54 -0.83
CA ARG A 118 6.03 -5.97 -2.02
C ARG A 118 5.91 -6.95 -3.18
N THR A 119 5.52 -6.42 -4.33
CA THR A 119 5.63 -7.14 -5.60
C THR A 119 7.03 -6.90 -6.20
N GLY A 120 7.83 -7.95 -6.34
CA GLY A 120 9.21 -7.91 -6.84
C GLY A 120 10.06 -9.09 -6.34
N SER A 121 11.39 -9.02 -6.50
CA SER A 121 12.35 -10.09 -6.16
C SER A 121 12.30 -10.55 -4.70
N LEU A 122 11.84 -11.75 -4.39
CA LEU A 122 11.76 -12.27 -3.02
C LEU A 122 13.14 -12.38 -2.35
N MET A 123 14.20 -12.56 -3.14
CA MET A 123 15.58 -12.70 -2.66
C MET A 123 16.30 -11.35 -2.41
N SER A 124 15.55 -10.26 -2.25
CA SER A 124 16.10 -8.89 -2.14
C SER A 124 16.09 -8.37 -0.70
N VAL A 125 16.96 -7.40 -0.41
CA VAL A 125 16.90 -6.60 0.83
C VAL A 125 16.16 -5.30 0.50
N GLY A 126 14.86 -5.28 0.79
CA GLY A 126 14.01 -4.14 0.48
C GLY A 126 13.90 -3.85 -1.02
N GLY A 127 14.10 -4.83 -1.91
CA GLY A 127 14.11 -4.63 -3.36
C GLY A 127 15.49 -4.46 -3.98
N MET A 128 16.52 -4.32 -3.16
CA MET A 128 17.90 -4.10 -3.63
C MET A 128 18.74 -5.38 -3.47
N ASP A 129 19.88 -5.41 -4.17
CA ASP A 129 20.94 -6.40 -3.97
C ASP A 129 21.33 -6.52 -2.49
N GLY A 130 21.33 -7.76 -1.99
CA GLY A 130 21.55 -8.04 -0.58
C GLY A 130 22.98 -7.80 -0.14
N GLU A 131 23.97 -8.21 -0.95
CA GLU A 131 25.39 -8.08 -0.59
C GLU A 131 25.78 -6.61 -0.43
N THR A 132 25.39 -5.76 -1.38
CA THR A 132 25.67 -4.32 -1.28
C THR A 132 25.06 -3.69 -0.03
N ARG A 133 23.85 -4.10 0.35
CA ARG A 133 23.19 -3.60 1.57
C ARG A 133 23.87 -4.10 2.84
N ILE A 134 24.30 -5.36 2.86
CA ILE A 134 25.07 -5.91 3.98
C ILE A 134 26.38 -5.13 4.16
N GLN A 135 27.11 -4.85 3.08
CA GLN A 135 28.34 -4.07 3.14
C GLN A 135 28.11 -2.64 3.66
N GLU A 136 27.03 -1.98 3.27
CA GLU A 136 26.64 -0.67 3.81
C GLU A 136 26.45 -0.73 5.33
N TYR A 137 25.78 -1.76 5.87
CA TYR A 137 25.61 -1.94 7.31
C TYR A 137 26.92 -2.27 8.04
N LEU A 138 27.78 -3.10 7.45
CA LEU A 138 29.06 -3.49 8.06
C LEU A 138 30.06 -2.33 8.12
N THR A 139 30.09 -1.50 7.07
CA THR A 139 31.10 -0.45 6.91
C THR A 139 30.61 0.93 7.33
N GLY A 140 29.29 1.16 7.36
CA GLY A 140 28.68 2.48 7.53
C GLY A 140 28.88 3.40 6.31
N ILE A 141 29.43 2.90 5.21
CA ILE A 141 29.69 3.67 3.99
C ILE A 141 28.49 3.46 3.04
N PRO A 142 27.81 4.55 2.62
CA PRO A 142 26.72 4.45 1.65
C PRO A 142 27.18 3.79 0.35
N ALA A 143 26.42 2.81 -0.13
CA ALA A 143 26.71 2.10 -1.37
C ALA A 143 25.50 2.14 -2.33
N TRP A 144 25.79 2.31 -3.62
CA TRP A 144 24.77 2.19 -4.67
C TRP A 144 24.47 0.72 -4.93
N ALA A 145 23.38 0.21 -4.34
CA ALA A 145 22.88 -1.11 -4.65
C ALA A 145 22.12 -1.11 -5.98
N LYS A 146 22.21 -2.23 -6.72
CA LYS A 146 21.36 -2.49 -7.88
C LYS A 146 20.01 -3.06 -7.43
N ASP A 147 19.01 -2.98 -8.29
CA ASP A 147 17.75 -3.68 -8.07
C ASP A 147 17.98 -5.20 -8.16
N ALA A 148 17.32 -5.93 -7.26
CA ALA A 148 17.33 -7.38 -7.29
C ALA A 148 16.15 -7.90 -8.14
N VAL A 149 16.40 -8.94 -8.93
CA VAL A 149 15.46 -9.48 -9.93
C VAL A 149 15.14 -10.97 -9.73
N ALA A 150 15.80 -11.63 -8.77
CA ALA A 150 15.68 -13.06 -8.55
C ALA A 150 14.39 -13.45 -7.82
N ALA A 151 13.75 -14.54 -8.26
CA ALA A 151 12.48 -15.03 -7.70
C ALA A 151 11.41 -13.93 -7.56
N PRO A 152 10.99 -13.29 -8.67
CA PRO A 152 9.92 -12.29 -8.63
C PRO A 152 8.65 -12.91 -8.04
N GLU A 153 8.01 -12.20 -7.11
CA GLU A 153 6.77 -12.63 -6.47
C GLU A 153 5.80 -11.44 -6.40
N LEU A 154 4.54 -11.68 -6.74
CA LEU A 154 3.45 -10.75 -6.49
C LEU A 154 2.92 -10.96 -5.07
N GLN A 155 2.86 -9.89 -4.29
CA GLN A 155 2.28 -9.89 -2.95
C GLN A 155 1.14 -8.87 -2.88
N GLY A 156 0.09 -9.21 -2.14
CA GLY A 156 -1.04 -8.32 -1.91
C GLY A 156 -2.10 -8.96 -1.03
N CYS A 157 -3.34 -8.50 -1.16
CA CYS A 157 -4.49 -9.12 -0.51
C CYS A 157 -5.72 -9.07 -1.41
N VAL A 158 -6.61 -10.05 -1.25
CA VAL A 158 -7.94 -10.09 -1.83
C VAL A 158 -8.95 -9.79 -0.72
N ILE A 159 -9.91 -8.91 -1.00
CA ILE A 159 -10.93 -8.50 -0.03
C ILE A 159 -12.29 -8.62 -0.69
N ASP A 160 -13.20 -9.30 -0.02
CA ASP A 160 -14.60 -9.37 -0.41
C ASP A 160 -15.42 -8.35 0.38
N PHE A 161 -16.35 -7.69 -0.31
CA PHE A 161 -17.28 -6.72 0.28
C PHE A 161 -18.72 -7.13 -0.02
N ASP A 162 -19.60 -6.89 0.95
CA ASP A 162 -21.05 -6.97 0.75
C ASP A 162 -21.60 -5.73 0.03
N GLU A 163 -22.91 -5.73 -0.27
CA GLU A 163 -23.61 -4.62 -0.94
C GLU A 163 -23.63 -3.31 -0.14
N ASN A 164 -23.44 -3.38 1.19
CA ASN A 164 -23.37 -2.23 2.08
C ASN A 164 -21.93 -1.71 2.24
N GLY A 165 -20.97 -2.34 1.56
CA GLY A 165 -19.56 -2.02 1.60
C GLY A 165 -18.85 -2.45 2.88
N ARG A 166 -19.41 -3.41 3.64
CA ARG A 166 -18.70 -4.07 4.74
C ARG A 166 -17.83 -5.17 4.17
N ALA A 167 -16.60 -5.29 4.66
CA ALA A 167 -15.76 -6.43 4.32
C ALA A 167 -16.32 -7.72 4.92
N THR A 168 -16.31 -8.80 4.16
CA THR A 168 -16.76 -10.13 4.59
C THR A 168 -15.59 -11.12 4.69
N ALA A 169 -14.54 -10.92 3.90
CA ALA A 169 -13.31 -11.71 3.94
C ALA A 169 -12.10 -10.86 3.54
N ILE A 170 -10.92 -11.25 4.03
CA ILE A 170 -9.63 -10.78 3.52
C ILE A 170 -8.63 -11.95 3.55
N GLU A 171 -7.91 -12.14 2.46
CA GLU A 171 -6.84 -13.13 2.34
C GLU A 171 -5.57 -12.45 1.83
N ALA A 172 -4.45 -12.67 2.49
CA ALA A 172 -3.14 -12.28 2.00
C ALA A 172 -2.70 -13.22 0.87
N MET A 173 -2.27 -12.69 -0.26
CA MET A 173 -1.89 -13.49 -1.42
C MET A 173 -0.41 -13.35 -1.75
N ARG A 174 0.17 -14.45 -2.23
CA ARG A 174 1.52 -14.54 -2.77
C ARG A 174 1.46 -15.38 -4.05
N VAL A 175 1.96 -14.83 -5.14
CA VAL A 175 2.00 -15.52 -6.44
C VAL A 175 3.44 -15.45 -6.98
N PRO A 176 4.20 -16.55 -6.96
CA PRO A 176 5.52 -16.56 -7.57
C PRO A 176 5.39 -16.39 -9.08
N CYS A 177 6.27 -15.58 -9.67
CA CYS A 177 6.42 -15.50 -11.11
C CYS A 177 7.35 -16.63 -11.55
N GLY A 178 6.80 -17.59 -12.28
CA GLY A 178 7.54 -18.74 -12.82
C GLY A 178 8.23 -18.47 -14.15
N GLU A 179 8.07 -17.27 -14.72
CA GLU A 179 8.75 -16.87 -15.95
C GLU A 179 10.18 -16.42 -15.65
N ASP A 180 11.10 -16.73 -16.57
CA ASP A 180 12.46 -16.22 -16.50
C ASP A 180 12.46 -14.70 -16.67
N PHE A 181 13.22 -14.01 -15.83
CA PHE A 181 13.33 -12.56 -15.91
C PHE A 181 14.06 -12.16 -17.19
N HIS A 182 13.35 -11.50 -18.10
CA HIS A 182 13.92 -10.90 -19.29
C HIS A 182 14.07 -9.40 -19.08
N GLU A 183 15.30 -8.93 -18.85
CA GLU A 183 15.63 -7.51 -18.73
C GLU A 183 15.63 -6.83 -20.09
N GLY A 184 14.49 -6.87 -20.81
CA GLY A 184 14.19 -6.01 -21.94
C GLY A 184 15.34 -5.77 -22.94
N THR A 185 16.22 -6.76 -23.19
CA THR A 185 17.08 -6.75 -24.36
C THR A 185 16.15 -7.11 -25.51
N GLY A 186 15.35 -6.13 -25.91
CA GLY A 186 14.52 -6.25 -27.09
C GLY A 186 15.39 -6.82 -28.19
N HIS A 187 14.83 -7.77 -28.95
CA HIS A 187 15.37 -8.16 -30.24
C HIS A 187 15.62 -6.89 -31.07
N ARG A 188 16.78 -6.25 -30.89
CA ARG A 188 17.42 -5.46 -31.92
C ARG A 188 17.84 -6.51 -32.93
N ASN A 189 16.92 -6.83 -33.83
CA ASN A 189 17.27 -7.39 -35.12
C ASN A 189 18.42 -6.51 -35.65
N LYS A 190 19.62 -7.08 -35.62
CA LYS A 190 20.73 -6.59 -36.43
C LYS A 190 20.37 -6.97 -37.87
N ASN A 191 19.57 -6.13 -38.52
CA ASN A 191 19.48 -6.05 -39.97
C ASN A 191 19.98 -4.68 -40.39
#